data_AF-A0A8T7EI74-F1
#
_entry.id   AF-A0A8T7EI74-F1
#
_cell.length_a   1.000
_cell.length_b   1.000
_cell.length_c   1.000
_cell.angle_alpha   90.00
_cell.angle_beta   90.00
_cell.angle_gamma   90.00
#
_symmetry.space_group_name_H-M   'P 1'
#
loop_
_entity.id
_entity.type
_entity.pdbx_description
1 polymer ?
#
loop_
_entity_poly.entity_id
_entity_poly.type
_entity_poly.pdbx_seq_one_letter_code
_entity_poly.pdbx_strand_id
1 'polypeptide(L)'
;MADVYTVTFIIIGILLSVPALLVAFNLLMPQVTQRAYTRLDQTPIKSFFLGLPVAGFIALYSLVAFQASAGLLQTTAFIVAIGGLGIGSIGGAGMARLLAARLTPLANPNSNLTNLLRGAVLYEMACLVPFVGWFLFIPIAGITAVGAAAFALLGWVPKGKVSDGRSDREQLAVSSVS
;
A
#
# COMPACT_ATOMS: atom_id res chain seq x y z
N MET A 1 22.72 12.24 -27.17
CA MET A 1 21.58 11.41 -27.65
C MET A 1 21.44 10.10 -26.87
N ALA A 2 22.51 9.32 -26.66
CA ALA A 2 22.45 8.07 -25.89
C ALA A 2 21.86 8.23 -24.47
N ASP A 3 22.21 9.32 -23.78
CA ASP A 3 21.75 9.57 -22.41
C ASP A 3 20.22 9.77 -22.30
N VAL A 4 19.63 10.46 -23.28
CA VAL A 4 18.18 10.68 -23.36
C VAL A 4 17.43 9.36 -23.57
N TYR A 5 17.97 8.49 -24.44
CA TYR A 5 17.39 7.16 -24.64
C TYR A 5 17.51 6.30 -23.37
N THR A 6 18.65 6.32 -22.69
CA THR A 6 18.85 5.60 -21.42
C THR A 6 17.82 5.99 -20.37
N VAL A 7 17.65 7.29 -20.11
CA VAL A 7 16.66 7.77 -19.14
C VAL A 7 15.24 7.39 -19.55
N THR A 8 14.91 7.52 -20.84
CA THR A 8 13.57 7.18 -21.35
C THR A 8 13.24 5.71 -21.15
N PHE A 9 14.16 4.80 -21.48
CA PHE A 9 13.94 3.37 -21.29
C PHE A 9 13.87 2.95 -19.82
N ILE A 10 14.64 3.60 -18.95
CA ILE A 10 14.55 3.39 -17.49
C ILE A 10 13.15 3.75 -16.99
N ILE A 11 12.64 4.93 -17.37
CA ILE A 11 11.30 5.38 -16.94
C ILE A 11 10.21 4.42 -17.43
N ILE A 12 10.27 4.01 -18.70
CA ILE A 12 9.30 3.05 -19.26
C ILE A 12 9.40 1.69 -18.56
N GLY A 13 10.61 1.22 -18.26
CA GLY A 13 10.83 -0.03 -17.53
C GLY A 13 10.22 0.00 -16.14
N ILE A 14 10.39 1.11 -15.41
CA ILE A 14 9.78 1.31 -14.08
C ILE A 14 8.25 1.33 -14.21
N LEU A 15 7.72 2.09 -15.19
CA LEU A 15 6.29 2.23 -15.50
C LEU A 15 5.55 0.92 -15.78
N LEU A 16 6.27 -0.10 -16.25
CA LEU A 16 5.69 -1.41 -16.52
C LEU A 16 5.94 -2.38 -15.37
N SER A 17 7.10 -2.27 -14.71
CA SER A 17 7.54 -3.21 -13.69
C SER A 17 6.81 -3.02 -12.36
N VAL A 18 6.59 -1.78 -11.91
CA VAL A 18 5.92 -1.49 -10.64
C VAL A 18 4.48 -2.02 -10.60
N PRO A 19 3.59 -1.76 -11.57
CA PRO A 19 2.22 -2.24 -11.51
C PRO A 19 2.16 -3.77 -11.62
N ALA A 20 3.05 -4.37 -12.42
CA ALA A 20 3.20 -5.82 -12.50
C ALA A 20 3.62 -6.43 -11.14
N LEU A 21 4.57 -5.79 -10.44
CA LEU A 21 5.02 -6.21 -9.11
C LEU A 21 3.90 -6.10 -8.07
N LEU A 22 3.11 -5.01 -8.09
CA LEU A 22 1.98 -4.83 -7.17
C LEU A 22 0.87 -5.86 -7.42
N VAL A 23 0.59 -6.20 -8.67
CA VAL A 23 -0.34 -7.27 -9.04
C VAL A 23 0.20 -8.63 -8.63
N ALA A 24 1.49 -8.89 -8.86
CA ALA A 24 2.14 -10.14 -8.44
C ALA A 24 2.09 -10.33 -6.91
N PHE A 25 2.36 -9.29 -6.12
CA PHE A 25 2.22 -9.35 -4.65
C PHE A 25 0.78 -9.62 -4.22
N ASN A 26 -0.20 -9.05 -4.91
CA ASN A 26 -1.61 -9.32 -4.65
C ASN A 26 -2.05 -10.76 -4.99
N LEU A 27 -1.38 -11.40 -5.95
CA LEU A 27 -1.63 -12.79 -6.34
C LEU A 27 -0.86 -13.78 -5.45
N LEU A 28 0.38 -13.48 -5.11
CA LEU A 28 1.25 -14.32 -4.29
C LEU A 28 0.88 -14.27 -2.80
N MET A 29 0.45 -13.11 -2.30
CA MET A 29 0.13 -12.91 -0.88
C MET A 29 -1.23 -12.19 -0.70
N PRO A 30 -2.33 -12.76 -1.23
CA PRO A 30 -3.64 -12.09 -1.25
C PRO A 30 -4.18 -11.80 0.15
N GLN A 31 -3.81 -12.59 1.16
CA GLN A 31 -4.28 -12.41 2.54
C GLN A 31 -3.63 -11.20 3.22
N VAL A 32 -2.35 -10.95 2.94
CA VAL A 32 -1.59 -9.82 3.52
C VAL A 32 -2.06 -8.51 2.89
N THR A 33 -2.25 -8.48 1.59
CA THR A 33 -2.75 -7.29 0.88
C THR A 33 -4.23 -7.00 1.19
N GLN A 34 -5.05 -8.03 1.45
CA GLN A 34 -6.44 -7.85 1.92
C GLN A 34 -6.47 -7.22 3.32
N ARG A 35 -5.59 -7.64 4.24
CA ARG A 35 -5.48 -7.05 5.58
C ARG A 35 -5.03 -5.59 5.52
N ALA A 36 -4.05 -5.29 4.67
CA ALA A 36 -3.61 -3.92 4.40
C ALA A 36 -4.77 -3.07 3.84
N TYR A 37 -5.54 -3.59 2.88
CA TYR A 37 -6.74 -2.95 2.35
C TYR A 37 -7.76 -2.62 3.46
N THR A 38 -8.15 -3.57 4.29
CA THR A 38 -9.17 -3.35 5.34
C THR A 38 -8.72 -2.28 6.35
N ARG A 39 -7.42 -2.20 6.64
CA ARG A 39 -6.84 -1.18 7.52
C ARG A 39 -6.80 0.21 6.88
N LEU A 40 -6.48 0.28 5.59
CA LEU A 40 -6.52 1.52 4.81
C LEU A 40 -7.94 2.06 4.69
N ASP A 41 -8.91 1.18 4.53
CA ASP A 41 -10.33 1.54 4.42
C ASP A 41 -10.94 2.00 5.75
N GLN A 42 -10.62 1.31 6.85
CA GLN A 42 -11.23 1.61 8.16
C GLN A 42 -10.48 2.69 8.97
N THR A 43 -9.15 2.79 8.86
CA THR A 43 -8.36 3.70 9.70
C THR A 43 -7.14 4.31 8.97
N PRO A 44 -7.34 5.11 7.89
CA PRO A 44 -6.24 5.69 7.12
C PRO A 44 -5.34 6.61 7.97
N ILE A 45 -5.95 7.41 8.86
CA ILE A 45 -5.24 8.36 9.73
C ILE A 45 -4.34 7.66 10.76
N LYS A 46 -4.79 6.53 11.33
CA LYS A 46 -3.98 5.77 12.30
C LYS A 46 -2.82 5.02 11.64
N SER A 47 -3.04 4.50 10.43
CA SER A 47 -1.98 3.85 9.63
C SER A 47 -0.90 4.86 9.21
N PHE A 48 -1.29 6.09 8.89
CA PHE A 48 -0.36 7.19 8.61
C PHE A 48 0.46 7.57 9.86
N PHE A 49 -0.19 7.76 11.02
CA PHE A 49 0.51 8.14 12.26
C PHE A 49 1.49 7.07 12.77
N LEU A 50 1.23 5.78 12.54
CA LEU A 50 2.18 4.71 12.88
C LEU A 50 3.26 4.53 11.80
N GLY A 51 2.89 4.72 10.53
CA GLY A 51 3.85 4.69 9.43
C GLY A 51 4.90 5.78 9.57
N LEU A 52 4.55 6.94 10.12
CA LEU A 52 5.43 8.12 10.20
C LEU A 52 6.70 7.86 11.04
N PRO A 53 6.63 7.36 12.29
CA PRO A 53 7.83 7.01 13.04
C PRO A 53 8.55 5.81 12.44
N VAL A 54 7.85 4.81 11.89
CA VAL A 54 8.50 3.60 11.33
C VAL A 54 9.27 3.93 10.05
N ALA A 55 8.62 4.58 9.09
CA ALA A 55 9.24 5.03 7.85
C ALA A 55 10.33 6.07 8.13
N GLY A 56 10.09 7.00 9.06
CA GLY A 56 11.08 7.96 9.52
C GLY A 56 12.32 7.30 10.11
N PHE A 57 12.15 6.29 10.98
CA PHE A 57 13.27 5.56 11.59
C PHE A 57 14.05 4.75 10.56
N ILE A 58 13.37 4.06 9.65
CA ILE A 58 14.00 3.29 8.56
C ILE A 58 14.78 4.22 7.63
N ALA A 59 14.20 5.36 7.24
CA ALA A 59 14.83 6.31 6.34
C ALA A 59 16.04 6.99 7.00
N LEU A 60 15.89 7.47 8.24
CA LEU A 60 16.99 8.09 8.99
C LEU A 60 18.12 7.09 9.24
N TYR A 61 17.81 5.88 9.70
CA TYR A 61 18.81 4.85 9.93
C TYR A 61 19.58 4.51 8.65
N SER A 62 18.86 4.33 7.53
CA SER A 62 19.49 4.04 6.24
C SER A 62 20.40 5.17 5.79
N LEU A 63 19.95 6.44 5.85
CA LEU A 63 20.77 7.60 5.46
C LEU A 63 22.04 7.74 6.30
N VAL A 64 21.93 7.60 7.62
CA VAL A 64 23.08 7.68 8.54
C VAL A 64 24.06 6.54 8.29
N ALA A 65 23.55 5.33 8.05
CA ALA A 65 24.38 4.16 7.81
C ALA A 65 25.04 4.15 6.41
N PHE A 66 24.44 4.79 5.40
CA PHE A 66 25.08 5.00 4.08
C PHE A 66 26.20 6.04 4.11
N GLN A 67 26.08 7.05 4.98
CA GLN A 67 27.12 8.06 5.16
C GLN A 67 28.29 7.55 6.01
N ALA A 68 28.08 6.52 6.84
CA ALA A 68 29.13 5.88 7.61
C ALA A 68 29.97 4.95 6.74
N SER A 69 31.26 5.26 6.53
CA SER A 69 32.18 4.49 5.69
C SER A 69 32.61 3.12 6.28
N ALA A 70 31.87 2.58 7.25
CA ALA A 70 32.15 1.29 7.86
C ALA A 70 31.43 0.18 7.08
N GLY A 71 32.18 -0.69 6.40
CA GLY A 71 31.64 -1.69 5.48
C GLY A 71 30.57 -2.62 6.09
N LEU A 72 30.64 -2.93 7.40
CA LEU A 72 29.59 -3.69 8.08
C LEU A 72 28.28 -2.90 8.26
N LEU A 73 28.35 -1.60 8.59
CA LEU A 73 27.14 -0.78 8.71
C LEU A 73 26.45 -0.66 7.35
N GLN A 74 27.21 -0.51 6.27
CA GLN A 74 26.67 -0.43 4.91
C GLN A 74 25.91 -1.71 4.51
N THR A 75 26.38 -2.90 4.92
CA THR A 75 25.67 -4.15 4.63
C THR A 75 24.35 -4.23 5.40
N THR A 76 24.35 -3.84 6.68
CA THR A 76 23.10 -3.80 7.47
C THR A 76 22.12 -2.76 6.96
N ALA A 77 22.61 -1.60 6.49
CA ALA A 77 21.79 -0.57 5.85
C ALA A 77 21.12 -1.11 4.60
N PHE A 78 21.85 -1.88 3.79
CA PHE A 78 21.31 -2.49 2.58
C PHE A 78 20.22 -3.51 2.88
N ILE A 79 20.40 -4.35 3.90
CA ILE A 79 19.38 -5.31 4.35
C ILE A 79 18.13 -4.58 4.84
N VAL A 80 18.30 -3.55 5.66
CA VAL A 80 17.19 -2.73 6.18
C VAL A 80 16.47 -1.99 5.05
N ALA A 81 17.20 -1.46 4.06
CA ALA A 81 16.63 -0.80 2.89
C ALA A 81 15.82 -1.77 2.03
N ILE A 82 16.35 -2.96 1.73
CA ILE A 82 15.62 -4.01 1.00
C ILE A 82 14.38 -4.45 1.77
N GLY A 83 14.49 -4.67 3.08
CA GLY A 83 13.35 -5.01 3.92
C GLY A 83 12.27 -3.93 3.91
N GLY A 84 12.68 -2.66 4.03
CA GLY A 84 11.79 -1.50 3.95
C GLY A 84 11.09 -1.39 2.59
N LEU A 85 11.81 -1.63 1.49
CA LEU A 85 11.25 -1.66 0.14
C LEU A 85 10.24 -2.80 -0.03
N GLY A 86 10.51 -3.98 0.54
CA GLY A 86 9.57 -5.10 0.55
C GLY A 86 8.28 -4.76 1.29
N ILE A 87 8.39 -4.20 2.50
CA ILE A 87 7.23 -3.76 3.29
C ILE A 87 6.45 -2.66 2.55
N GLY A 88 7.16 -1.68 1.97
CA GLY A 88 6.55 -0.63 1.15
C GLY A 88 5.81 -1.18 -0.07
N SER A 89 6.36 -2.19 -0.74
CA SER A 89 5.74 -2.86 -1.89
C SER A 89 4.47 -3.61 -1.50
N ILE A 90 4.45 -4.30 -0.36
CA ILE A 90 3.26 -4.95 0.19
C ILE A 90 2.17 -3.92 0.53
N GLY A 91 2.57 -2.79 1.12
CA GLY A 91 1.66 -1.68 1.43
C GLY A 91 1.08 -1.02 0.18
N GLY A 92 1.93 -0.80 -0.82
CA GLY A 92 1.54 -0.30 -2.15
C GLY A 92 0.58 -1.26 -2.86
N ALA A 93 0.75 -2.58 -2.67
CA ALA A 93 -0.16 -3.58 -3.21
C ALA A 93 -1.54 -3.51 -2.54
N GLY A 94 -1.60 -3.20 -1.23
CA GLY A 94 -2.84 -2.88 -0.51
C GLY A 94 -3.51 -1.58 -0.99
N MET A 95 -2.73 -0.53 -1.26
CA MET A 95 -3.22 0.73 -1.84
C MET A 95 -3.79 0.53 -3.25
N ALA A 96 -3.10 -0.22 -4.11
CA ALA A 96 -3.59 -0.58 -5.45
C ALA A 96 -4.95 -1.32 -5.37
N ARG A 97 -5.12 -2.20 -4.39
CA ARG A 97 -6.42 -2.84 -4.09
C ARG A 97 -7.48 -1.86 -3.64
N LEU A 98 -7.14 -0.90 -2.79
CA LEU A 98 -8.08 0.14 -2.34
C LEU A 98 -8.57 0.95 -3.55
N LEU A 99 -7.66 1.42 -4.39
CA LEU A 99 -8.01 2.16 -5.61
C LEU A 99 -8.86 1.29 -6.55
N ALA A 100 -8.52 0.02 -6.74
CA ALA A 100 -9.29 -0.92 -7.55
C ALA A 100 -10.72 -1.14 -7.01
N ALA A 101 -10.90 -1.24 -5.70
CA ALA A 101 -12.21 -1.38 -5.06
C ALA A 101 -13.06 -0.12 -5.25
N ARG A 102 -12.45 1.07 -5.21
CA ARG A 102 -13.12 2.36 -5.48
C ARG A 102 -13.47 2.53 -6.97
N LEU A 103 -12.69 1.94 -7.88
CA LEU A 103 -12.94 1.97 -9.31
C LEU A 103 -13.99 0.93 -9.78
N THR A 104 -14.11 -0.22 -9.11
CA THR A 104 -15.08 -1.27 -9.44
C THR A 104 -16.54 -0.81 -9.55
N PRO A 105 -17.08 0.08 -8.69
CA PRO A 105 -18.44 0.60 -8.87
C PRO A 105 -18.56 1.64 -10.00
N LEU A 106 -17.46 2.27 -10.42
CA LEU A 106 -17.42 3.30 -11.47
C LEU A 106 -17.17 2.70 -12.86
N ALA A 107 -16.41 1.62 -12.93
CA ALA A 107 -16.14 0.86 -14.14
C ALA A 107 -17.03 -0.38 -14.15
N ASN A 108 -17.95 -0.47 -15.12
CA ASN A 108 -18.79 -1.64 -15.44
C ASN A 108 -18.17 -2.98 -15.02
N PRO A 109 -18.94 -3.97 -14.54
CA PRO A 109 -18.43 -5.19 -13.89
C PRO A 109 -17.50 -5.97 -14.82
N ASN A 110 -16.22 -5.63 -14.76
CA ASN A 110 -15.11 -6.30 -15.41
C ASN A 110 -14.45 -7.25 -14.39
N SER A 111 -13.62 -8.16 -14.89
CA SER A 111 -12.85 -9.08 -14.04
C SER A 111 -12.12 -8.34 -12.91
N ASN A 112 -12.19 -8.89 -11.69
CA ASN A 112 -11.53 -8.34 -10.50
C ASN A 112 -10.02 -8.08 -10.71
N LEU A 113 -9.37 -8.89 -11.55
CA LEU A 113 -7.97 -8.70 -11.94
C LEU A 113 -7.74 -7.47 -12.80
N THR A 114 -8.65 -7.18 -13.74
CA THR A 114 -8.58 -5.99 -14.59
C THR A 114 -8.75 -4.72 -13.77
N ASN A 115 -9.65 -4.72 -12.79
CA ASN A 115 -9.82 -3.58 -11.89
C ASN A 115 -8.60 -3.40 -10.97
N LEU A 116 -7.96 -4.50 -10.53
CA LEU A 116 -6.71 -4.45 -9.78
C LEU A 116 -5.56 -3.84 -10.59
N LEU A 117 -5.40 -4.28 -11.85
CA LEU A 117 -4.39 -3.73 -12.75
C LEU A 117 -4.64 -2.24 -13.00
N ARG A 118 -5.90 -1.84 -13.23
CA ARG A 118 -6.28 -0.42 -13.36
C ARG A 118 -5.95 0.37 -12.11
N GLY A 119 -6.21 -0.16 -10.92
CA GLY A 119 -5.85 0.47 -9.64
C GLY A 119 -4.34 0.63 -9.44
N ALA A 120 -3.55 -0.38 -9.85
CA ALA A 120 -2.09 -0.34 -9.80
C ALA A 120 -1.51 0.71 -10.76
N VAL A 121 -2.02 0.75 -12.00
CA VAL A 121 -1.64 1.77 -12.99
C VAL A 121 -2.06 3.16 -12.53
N LEU A 122 -3.26 3.32 -11.95
CA LEU A 122 -3.70 4.63 -11.42
C LEU A 122 -2.78 5.11 -10.29
N TYR A 123 -2.39 4.20 -9.39
CA TYR A 123 -1.48 4.49 -8.29
C TYR A 123 -0.11 4.98 -8.82
N GLU A 124 0.41 4.32 -9.84
CA GLU A 124 1.66 4.70 -10.47
C GLU A 124 1.57 6.02 -11.22
N MET A 125 0.50 6.24 -11.98
CA MET A 125 0.26 7.51 -12.67
C MET A 125 0.11 8.66 -11.68
N ALA A 126 -0.48 8.43 -10.50
CA ALA A 126 -0.55 9.42 -9.43
C ALA A 126 0.85 9.77 -8.86
N CYS A 127 1.75 8.78 -8.75
CA CYS A 127 3.15 9.02 -8.35
C CYS A 127 3.96 9.77 -9.42
N LEU A 128 3.57 9.67 -10.69
CA LEU A 128 4.28 10.27 -11.82
C LEU A 128 4.01 11.77 -12.00
N VAL A 129 2.95 12.30 -11.37
CA VAL A 129 2.64 13.73 -11.41
C VAL A 129 3.75 14.50 -10.66
N PRO A 130 4.52 15.37 -11.34
CA PRO A 130 5.54 16.17 -10.66
C PRO A 130 4.88 17.13 -9.65
N PHE A 131 5.60 17.47 -8.58
CA PHE A 131 5.12 18.23 -7.41
C PHE A 131 4.12 17.49 -6.53
N VAL A 132 2.92 17.18 -7.03
CA VAL A 132 1.87 16.55 -6.22
C VAL A 132 2.21 15.09 -5.92
N GLY A 133 2.66 14.34 -6.92
CA GLY A 133 3.09 12.95 -6.78
C GLY A 133 4.29 12.84 -5.84
N TRP A 134 5.32 13.65 -6.03
CA TRP A 134 6.55 13.55 -5.23
C TRP A 134 6.47 14.12 -3.82
N PHE A 135 5.83 15.28 -3.62
CA PHE A 135 5.84 15.97 -2.31
C PHE A 135 4.60 15.70 -1.45
N LEU A 136 3.50 15.25 -2.06
CA LEU A 136 2.26 14.97 -1.34
C LEU A 136 1.96 13.47 -1.38
N PHE A 137 1.91 12.88 -2.58
CA PHE A 137 1.42 11.52 -2.77
C PHE A 137 2.42 10.46 -2.30
N ILE A 138 3.67 10.49 -2.75
CA ILE A 138 4.72 9.54 -2.36
C ILE A 138 4.96 9.53 -0.85
N PRO A 139 5.13 10.67 -0.14
CA PRO A 139 5.33 10.64 1.30
C PRO A 139 4.07 10.16 2.02
N ILE A 140 2.89 10.66 1.67
CA ILE A 140 1.66 10.28 2.38
C ILE A 140 1.29 8.82 2.09
N ALA A 141 1.26 8.42 0.82
CA ALA A 141 0.95 7.07 0.39
C ALA A 141 2.03 6.08 0.85
N GLY A 142 3.31 6.44 0.75
CA GLY A 142 4.42 5.60 1.21
C GLY A 142 4.40 5.36 2.72
N ILE A 143 4.22 6.42 3.51
CA ILE A 143 4.10 6.31 4.98
C ILE A 143 2.88 5.47 5.35
N THR A 144 1.73 5.74 4.73
CA THR A 144 0.49 5.01 5.02
C THR A 144 0.59 3.54 4.57
N ALA A 145 1.22 3.27 3.43
CA ALA A 145 1.45 1.93 2.90
C ALA A 145 2.38 1.13 3.81
N VAL A 146 3.51 1.71 4.23
CA VAL A 146 4.46 1.08 5.16
C VAL A 146 3.80 0.80 6.50
N GLY A 147 3.03 1.75 7.05
CA GLY A 147 2.26 1.55 8.27
C GLY A 147 1.21 0.44 8.14
N ALA A 148 0.47 0.40 7.04
CA ALA A 148 -0.53 -0.63 6.77
C ALA A 148 0.10 -2.03 6.58
N ALA A 149 1.24 -2.11 5.90
CA ALA A 149 1.99 -3.35 5.72
C ALA A 149 2.58 -3.85 7.04
N ALA A 150 3.13 -2.97 7.87
CA ALA A 150 3.61 -3.31 9.21
C ALA A 150 2.47 -3.88 10.07
N PHE A 151 1.29 -3.24 10.08
CA PHE A 151 0.11 -3.76 10.78
C PHE A 151 -0.39 -5.10 10.23
N ALA A 152 -0.36 -5.28 8.90
CA ALA A 152 -0.76 -6.52 8.25
C ALA A 152 0.18 -7.69 8.59
N LEU A 153 1.49 -7.43 8.66
CA LEU A 153 2.52 -8.38 9.05
C LEU A 153 2.47 -8.71 10.55
N LEU A 154 2.20 -7.71 11.41
CA LEU A 154 2.00 -7.91 12.85
C LEU A 154 0.68 -8.64 13.19
N GLY A 155 -0.16 -8.98 12.21
CA GLY A 155 -1.40 -9.73 12.42
C GLY A 155 -2.49 -8.99 13.19
N TRP A 156 -2.26 -7.72 13.53
CA TRP A 156 -3.27 -6.86 14.14
C TRP A 156 -4.29 -6.48 13.07
N VAL A 157 -5.31 -7.31 12.91
CA VAL A 157 -6.55 -6.98 12.21
C VAL A 157 -7.43 -6.17 13.17
N PRO A 158 -8.04 -5.04 12.78
CA PRO A 158 -8.96 -4.36 13.67
C PRO A 158 -10.12 -5.31 13.89
N LYS A 159 -10.49 -5.54 15.14
CA LYS A 159 -11.77 -6.16 15.48
C LYS A 159 -12.85 -5.22 14.95
N GLY A 160 -13.24 -5.41 13.69
CA GLY A 160 -14.38 -4.72 13.10
C GLY A 160 -15.53 -4.96 14.05
N LYS A 161 -16.22 -3.87 14.42
CA LYS A 161 -17.42 -3.96 15.24
C LYS A 161 -18.32 -5.00 14.59
N VAL A 162 -18.52 -6.12 15.28
CA VAL A 162 -19.72 -6.93 15.10
C VAL A 162 -20.84 -6.00 15.53
N SER A 163 -21.29 -5.16 14.60
CA SER A 163 -22.56 -4.46 14.71
C SER A 163 -23.61 -5.55 14.57
N ASP A 164 -23.87 -6.15 15.71
CA ASP A 164 -25.08 -6.82 16.13
C ASP A 164 -26.28 -6.66 15.18
N GLY A 165 -26.32 -7.46 14.11
CA GLY A 165 -27.50 -7.66 13.29
C GLY A 165 -28.54 -8.57 13.96
N ARG A 166 -28.40 -8.86 15.27
CA ARG A 166 -29.39 -9.62 16.04
C ARG A 166 -30.50 -8.71 16.55
N SER A 167 -30.19 -7.46 16.91
CA SER A 167 -31.18 -6.47 17.36
C SER A 167 -32.28 -6.22 16.33
N ASP A 168 -31.95 -6.15 15.03
CA ASP A 168 -32.94 -5.89 13.97
C ASP A 168 -33.87 -7.10 13.76
N ARG A 169 -33.37 -8.32 13.96
CA ARG A 169 -34.18 -9.54 13.86
C ARG A 169 -35.10 -9.74 15.06
N GLU A 170 -34.67 -9.34 16.26
CA GLU A 170 -35.54 -9.33 17.45
C GLU A 170 -36.60 -8.24 17.35
N GLN A 171 -36.28 -7.05 16.83
CA GLN A 171 -37.28 -5.99 16.63
C GLN A 171 -38.32 -6.36 15.56
N LEU A 172 -37.91 -6.99 14.45
CA LEU A 172 -38.85 -7.47 13.43
C LEU A 172 -39.73 -8.62 13.95
N ALA A 173 -39.17 -9.54 14.74
CA ALA A 173 -39.93 -10.62 15.35
C ALA A 173 -40.98 -10.10 16.35
N VAL A 174 -40.64 -9.11 17.17
CA VAL A 174 -41.57 -8.50 18.13
C VAL A 174 -42.69 -7.72 17.43
N SER A 175 -42.41 -7.00 16.34
CA SER A 175 -43.45 -6.27 15.60
C SER A 175 -44.40 -7.17 14.80
N SER A 176 -44.01 -8.41 14.50
CA SER A 176 -44.86 -9.39 13.80
C SER A 176 -45.84 -10.15 14.72
N VAL A 177 -45.71 -9.95 16.04
CA VAL A 177 -46.52 -10.64 17.07
C VAL A 177 -47.51 -9.68 17.75
N SER A 178 -47.43 -8.38 17.47
CA SER A 178 -48.36 -7.33 17.91
C SER A 178 -49.34 -6.94 16.82
#